data_AF-A0A2R8C0P1-F1
#
_entry.id   AF-A0A2R8C0P1-F1
#
_cell.length_a   1.000
_cell.length_b   1.000
_cell.length_c   1.000
_cell.angle_alpha   90.00
_cell.angle_beta   90.00
_cell.angle_gamma   90.00
#
_symmetry.space_group_name_H-M   'P 1'
#
loop_
_entity.id
_entity.type
_entity.pdbx_description
1 polymer ?
#
loop_
_entity_poly.entity_id
_entity_poly.type
_entity_poly.pdbx_seq_one_letter_code
_entity_poly.pdbx_strand_id
1 'polypeptide(L)'
;MPTPPVAAVLGILAVTAASIVLFSNGLTLSPYKTLHFALSYETEFLKRGLVGEAIRRSGASPWHAAPGLFTLAVLLLLCGLYALAAHAILRQRADPTMAAILVALWASPAAMPHLAADFGRFDALLVLLLGSWALLSRALHATASLLLLALVGCAAMAVHEIAFLVTIPIGLVLWAIRYDAPVISLRTLPFGIVIAGVFALVWTFGGADILTREEVAVTISDRFGADDYSIALILLVLFGDISQNVVYSALQVGRLAPLREHLEYVVIMSGVFVLLGAIAVIIARSRPGYAWMAGLACLAPLALYPLGYDHFRWHSFVHINMTILFLWVMLHDPGTTKAVITRCRARQAGIVGLSLLFLGVGPLGVFTAFDLERAPLITLLRPSAETSDAFSGARDKPSAAFRQP
;
A
#
# COMPACT_ATOMS: atom_id res chain seq x y z
N MET A 1 -8.77 28.58 -20.07
CA MET A 1 -8.12 27.74 -19.04
C MET A 1 -6.80 27.24 -19.62
N PRO A 2 -5.68 27.26 -18.88
CA PRO A 2 -4.42 26.71 -19.38
C PRO A 2 -4.59 25.22 -19.69
N THR A 3 -4.10 24.78 -20.85
CA THR A 3 -4.03 23.35 -21.17
C THR A 3 -3.04 22.71 -20.20
N PRO A 4 -3.42 21.62 -19.51
CA PRO A 4 -2.47 20.93 -18.65
C PRO A 4 -1.32 20.42 -19.53
N PRO A 5 -0.08 20.44 -19.02
CA PRO A 5 1.06 19.98 -19.80
C PRO A 5 0.88 18.50 -20.12
N VAL A 6 0.60 18.19 -21.39
CA VAL A 6 0.40 16.82 -21.91
C VAL A 6 1.56 15.91 -21.46
N ALA A 7 2.78 16.45 -21.45
CA ALA A 7 3.99 15.79 -20.97
C ALA A 7 3.90 15.26 -19.53
N ALA A 8 3.15 15.90 -18.64
CA ALA A 8 3.02 15.48 -17.24
C ALA A 8 2.15 14.23 -17.10
N VAL A 9 1.00 14.20 -17.80
CA VAL A 9 0.12 13.03 -17.82
C VAL A 9 0.84 11.87 -18.49
N LEU A 10 1.54 12.13 -19.59
CA LEU A 10 2.38 11.13 -20.25
C LEU A 10 3.49 10.61 -19.32
N GLY A 11 4.11 11.47 -18.52
CA GLY A 11 5.11 11.07 -17.53
C GLY A 11 4.55 10.12 -16.47
N ILE A 12 3.35 10.41 -15.93
CA ILE A 12 2.67 9.52 -14.97
C ILE A 12 2.33 8.18 -15.62
N LEU A 13 1.79 8.19 -16.85
CA LEU A 13 1.46 6.97 -17.58
C LEU A 13 2.72 6.13 -17.89
N ALA A 14 3.82 6.79 -18.27
CA ALA A 14 5.09 6.13 -18.52
C ALA A 14 5.66 5.49 -17.25
N VAL A 15 5.63 6.20 -16.11
CA VAL A 15 6.03 5.65 -14.80
C VAL A 15 5.18 4.44 -14.43
N THR A 16 3.86 4.53 -14.62
CA THR A 16 2.94 3.41 -14.37
C THR A 16 3.31 2.20 -15.23
N ALA A 17 3.44 2.39 -16.55
CA ALA A 17 3.74 1.32 -17.48
C ALA A 17 5.11 0.69 -17.16
N ALA A 18 6.13 1.51 -16.93
CA ALA A 18 7.45 1.05 -16.51
C ALA A 18 7.38 0.27 -15.19
N SER A 19 6.66 0.77 -14.18
CA SER A 19 6.56 0.10 -12.88
C SER A 19 5.87 -1.27 -12.99
N ILE A 20 4.77 -1.35 -13.75
CA ILE A 20 4.06 -2.62 -13.95
C ILE A 20 4.94 -3.59 -14.73
N VAL A 21 5.54 -3.16 -15.85
CA VAL A 21 6.36 -4.04 -16.70
C VAL A 21 7.62 -4.52 -15.98
N LEU A 22 8.31 -3.62 -15.28
CA LEU A 22 9.60 -3.92 -14.65
C LEU A 22 9.44 -4.68 -13.34
N PHE A 23 8.39 -4.42 -12.57
CA PHE A 23 8.32 -4.89 -11.17
C PHE A 23 7.22 -5.89 -10.87
N SER A 24 6.25 -6.12 -11.77
CA SER A 24 5.17 -7.09 -11.51
C SER A 24 5.58 -8.57 -11.56
N ASN A 25 6.87 -8.88 -11.65
CA ASN A 25 7.40 -10.25 -11.75
C ASN A 25 6.64 -11.10 -12.80
N GLY A 26 6.38 -10.51 -13.97
CA GLY A 26 5.67 -11.17 -15.07
C GLY A 26 4.17 -11.41 -14.81
N LEU A 27 3.54 -10.66 -13.90
CA LEU A 27 2.12 -10.81 -13.50
C LEU A 27 1.80 -12.20 -12.92
N THR A 28 2.82 -12.97 -12.54
CA THR A 28 2.64 -14.29 -11.94
C THR A 28 2.48 -14.16 -10.44
N LEU A 29 1.45 -14.81 -9.90
CA LEU A 29 1.17 -14.82 -8.49
C LEU A 29 1.94 -15.96 -7.82
N SER A 30 2.67 -15.63 -6.76
CA SER A 30 3.21 -16.66 -5.87
C SER A 30 2.08 -17.46 -5.21
N PRO A 31 2.32 -18.72 -4.84
CA PRO A 31 1.35 -19.55 -4.09
C PRO A 31 0.69 -18.83 -2.91
N TYR A 32 1.49 -18.14 -2.09
CA TYR A 32 1.03 -17.30 -0.98
C TYR A 32 -0.07 -16.30 -1.38
N LYS A 33 0.12 -15.63 -2.52
CA LYS A 33 -0.79 -14.57 -2.97
C LYS A 33 -2.04 -15.14 -3.61
N THR A 34 -1.90 -16.21 -4.37
CA THR A 34 -3.04 -16.94 -4.97
C THR A 34 -3.98 -17.46 -3.89
N LEU A 35 -3.46 -17.92 -2.76
CA LEU A 35 -4.31 -18.44 -1.69
C LEU A 35 -5.27 -17.39 -1.11
N HIS A 36 -4.89 -16.10 -1.03
CA HIS A 36 -5.82 -15.05 -0.55
C HIS A 36 -7.09 -14.96 -1.40
N PHE A 37 -7.03 -15.37 -2.67
CA PHE A 37 -8.19 -15.41 -3.56
C PHE A 37 -9.03 -16.68 -3.42
N ALA A 38 -8.48 -17.75 -2.82
CA ALA A 38 -9.21 -18.97 -2.53
C ALA A 38 -10.02 -18.89 -1.23
N LEU A 39 -9.62 -18.01 -0.30
CA LEU A 39 -10.36 -17.75 0.94
C LEU A 39 -11.71 -17.07 0.60
N SER A 40 -12.82 -17.69 0.98
CA SER A 40 -14.17 -17.21 0.69
C SER A 40 -15.12 -17.41 1.88
N TYR A 41 -16.40 -17.03 1.74
CA TYR A 41 -17.41 -17.21 2.78
C TYR A 41 -18.27 -18.46 2.59
N GLU A 42 -17.78 -19.43 1.81
CA GLU A 42 -18.53 -20.65 1.48
C GLU A 42 -18.78 -21.53 2.71
N THR A 43 -17.75 -21.71 3.55
CA THR A 43 -17.81 -22.55 4.75
C THR A 43 -18.09 -21.73 6.01
N GLU A 44 -17.39 -20.61 6.18
CA GLU A 44 -17.48 -19.74 7.35
C GLU A 44 -17.07 -18.32 7.02
N PHE A 45 -17.22 -17.41 7.98
CA PHE A 45 -16.75 -16.04 7.82
C PHE A 45 -15.22 -15.99 8.00
N LEU A 46 -14.47 -15.86 6.91
CA LEU A 46 -13.00 -15.83 6.93
C LEU A 46 -12.43 -14.40 6.80
N LYS A 47 -11.41 -14.05 7.59
CA LYS A 47 -10.59 -12.85 7.34
C LYS A 47 -10.12 -12.84 5.90
N ARG A 48 -10.23 -11.69 5.23
CA ARG A 48 -9.84 -11.48 3.82
C ARG A 48 -10.69 -12.24 2.80
N GLY A 49 -11.79 -12.87 3.23
CA GLY A 49 -12.64 -13.70 2.39
C GLY A 49 -13.49 -12.94 1.37
N LEU A 50 -13.63 -11.61 1.48
CA LEU A 50 -14.52 -10.85 0.60
C LEU A 50 -14.12 -10.95 -0.89
N VAL A 51 -12.83 -10.91 -1.19
CA VAL A 51 -12.35 -10.96 -2.59
C VAL A 51 -12.54 -12.36 -3.17
N GLY A 52 -12.19 -13.41 -2.43
CA GLY A 52 -12.40 -14.78 -2.92
C GLY A 52 -13.88 -15.13 -3.03
N GLU A 53 -14.74 -14.64 -2.13
CA GLU A 53 -16.19 -14.77 -2.28
C GLU A 53 -16.71 -14.09 -3.55
N ALA A 54 -16.19 -12.91 -3.90
CA ALA A 54 -16.55 -12.25 -5.16
C ALA A 54 -16.14 -13.07 -6.39
N ILE A 55 -14.93 -13.64 -6.39
CA ILE A 55 -14.44 -14.52 -7.46
C ILE A 55 -15.34 -15.76 -7.58
N ARG A 56 -15.61 -16.43 -6.45
CA ARG A 56 -16.47 -17.62 -6.39
C ARG A 56 -17.85 -17.34 -6.97
N ARG A 57 -18.49 -16.23 -6.57
CA ARG A 57 -19.81 -15.83 -7.08
C ARG A 57 -19.82 -15.43 -8.56
N SER A 58 -18.71 -14.96 -9.11
CA SER A 58 -18.59 -14.72 -10.55
C SER A 58 -18.44 -16.00 -11.38
N GLY A 59 -18.28 -17.16 -10.73
CA GLY A 59 -17.96 -18.43 -11.40
C GLY A 59 -16.53 -18.51 -11.94
N ALA A 60 -15.66 -17.57 -11.52
CA ALA A 60 -14.26 -17.57 -11.91
C ALA A 60 -13.47 -18.51 -11.00
N SER A 61 -12.44 -19.15 -11.56
CA SER A 61 -11.53 -19.96 -10.74
C SER A 61 -10.67 -19.03 -9.86
N PRO A 62 -10.55 -19.28 -8.54
CA PRO A 62 -9.56 -18.59 -7.71
C PRO A 62 -8.13 -19.04 -8.03
N TRP A 63 -7.98 -20.01 -8.94
CA TRP A 63 -6.71 -20.50 -9.45
C TRP A 63 -6.47 -19.96 -10.86
N HIS A 64 -5.21 -19.95 -11.30
CA HIS A 64 -4.78 -19.53 -12.65
C HIS A 64 -4.85 -18.01 -12.89
N ALA A 65 -5.29 -17.57 -14.08
CA ALA A 65 -5.12 -16.20 -14.56
C ALA A 65 -6.08 -15.17 -13.92
N ALA A 66 -7.23 -15.60 -13.40
CA ALA A 66 -8.27 -14.69 -12.92
C ALA A 66 -7.83 -13.77 -11.76
N PRO A 67 -7.17 -14.28 -10.70
CA PRO A 67 -6.57 -13.43 -9.67
C PRO A 67 -5.55 -12.40 -10.22
N GLY A 68 -4.75 -12.79 -11.21
CA GLY A 68 -3.78 -11.90 -11.86
C GLY A 68 -4.49 -10.79 -12.64
N LEU A 69 -5.49 -11.14 -13.44
CA LEU A 69 -6.31 -10.17 -14.18
C LEU A 69 -7.05 -9.21 -13.24
N PHE A 70 -7.61 -9.71 -12.14
CA PHE A 70 -8.24 -8.89 -11.12
C PHE A 70 -7.26 -7.88 -10.53
N THR A 71 -6.08 -8.34 -10.10
CA THR A 71 -5.04 -7.48 -9.53
C THR A 71 -4.59 -6.42 -10.52
N LEU A 72 -4.36 -6.80 -11.79
CA LEU A 72 -4.00 -5.86 -12.85
C LEU A 72 -5.10 -4.81 -13.06
N ALA A 73 -6.36 -5.22 -13.10
CA ALA A 73 -7.48 -4.30 -13.24
C ALA A 73 -7.54 -3.29 -12.07
N VAL A 74 -7.37 -3.75 -10.83
CA VAL A 74 -7.30 -2.88 -9.65
C VAL A 74 -6.15 -1.88 -9.75
N LEU A 75 -4.96 -2.32 -10.14
CA LEU A 75 -3.80 -1.43 -10.32
C LEU A 75 -4.06 -0.39 -11.42
N LEU A 76 -4.61 -0.80 -12.57
CA LEU A 76 -4.92 0.11 -13.68
C LEU A 76 -5.99 1.15 -13.27
N LEU A 77 -7.02 0.74 -12.53
CA LEU A 77 -8.03 1.65 -11.99
C LEU A 77 -7.42 2.65 -11.01
N LEU A 78 -6.54 2.19 -10.11
CA LEU A 78 -5.82 3.06 -9.18
C LEU A 78 -4.93 4.07 -9.92
N CYS A 79 -4.23 3.62 -10.97
CA CYS A 79 -3.43 4.49 -11.84
C CYS A 79 -4.30 5.53 -12.54
N GLY A 80 -5.47 5.12 -13.06
CA GLY A 80 -6.44 6.02 -13.67
C GLY A 80 -6.92 7.09 -12.68
N LEU A 81 -7.22 6.70 -11.44
CA LEU A 81 -7.62 7.62 -10.39
C LEU A 81 -6.51 8.62 -10.05
N TYR A 82 -5.26 8.15 -9.92
CA TYR A 82 -4.10 9.01 -9.70
C TYR A 82 -3.91 10.01 -10.85
N ALA A 83 -3.99 9.53 -12.10
CA ALA A 83 -3.86 10.37 -13.30
C ALA A 83 -4.97 11.44 -13.37
N LEU A 84 -6.21 11.09 -13.02
CA LEU A 84 -7.32 12.04 -12.94
C LEU A 84 -7.10 13.11 -11.87
N ALA A 85 -6.63 12.72 -10.67
CA ALA A 85 -6.29 13.65 -9.60
C ALA A 85 -5.15 14.60 -10.02
N ALA A 86 -4.07 14.04 -10.58
CA ALA A 86 -2.95 14.80 -11.11
C ALA A 86 -3.37 15.79 -12.21
N HIS A 87 -4.18 15.32 -13.17
CA HIS A 87 -4.73 16.16 -14.22
C HIS A 87 -5.57 17.30 -13.65
N ALA A 88 -6.43 17.04 -12.67
CA ALA A 88 -7.24 18.05 -12.01
C ALA A 88 -6.37 19.10 -11.29
N ILE A 89 -5.31 18.70 -10.58
CA ILE A 89 -4.35 19.63 -9.96
C ILE A 89 -3.65 20.49 -11.02
N LEU A 90 -3.15 19.87 -12.09
CA LEU A 90 -2.44 20.57 -13.17
C LEU A 90 -3.34 21.52 -13.96
N ARG A 91 -4.65 21.24 -14.06
CA ARG A 91 -5.61 22.17 -14.66
C ARG A 91 -5.83 23.43 -13.81
N GLN A 92 -5.68 23.34 -12.49
CA GLN A 92 -5.73 24.53 -11.63
C GLN A 92 -4.53 25.44 -11.91
N ARG A 93 -3.33 24.84 -12.10
CA ARG A 93 -2.10 25.55 -12.46
C ARG A 93 -1.19 24.67 -13.31
N ALA A 94 -1.02 25.02 -14.58
CA ALA A 94 -0.12 24.35 -15.51
C ALA A 94 1.35 24.73 -15.22
N ASP A 95 1.91 24.23 -14.12
CA ASP A 95 3.31 24.46 -13.72
C ASP A 95 4.14 23.16 -13.82
N PRO A 96 5.28 23.18 -14.51
CA PRO A 96 6.11 21.99 -14.70
C PRO A 96 6.74 21.48 -13.38
N THR A 97 6.89 22.33 -12.37
CA THR A 97 7.33 21.92 -11.03
C THR A 97 6.29 21.02 -10.39
N MET A 98 5.01 21.35 -10.51
CA MET A 98 3.92 20.52 -9.98
C MET A 98 3.87 19.17 -10.70
N ALA A 99 4.04 19.17 -12.02
CA ALA A 99 4.16 17.93 -12.78
C ALA A 99 5.31 17.05 -12.27
N ALA A 100 6.50 17.62 -12.07
CA ALA A 100 7.65 16.89 -11.54
C ALA A 100 7.38 16.31 -10.14
N ILE A 101 6.73 17.06 -9.25
CA ILE A 101 6.34 16.59 -7.91
C ILE A 101 5.40 15.39 -8.01
N LEU A 102 4.33 15.48 -8.82
CA LEU A 102 3.36 14.40 -8.99
C LEU A 102 4.04 13.14 -9.55
N VAL A 103 4.89 13.29 -10.57
CA VAL A 103 5.69 12.17 -11.10
C VAL A 103 6.58 11.56 -10.02
N ALA A 104 7.27 12.37 -9.20
CA ALA A 104 8.15 11.88 -8.13
C ALA A 104 7.40 11.13 -7.03
N LEU A 105 6.22 11.61 -6.63
CA LEU A 105 5.36 10.92 -5.65
C LEU A 105 4.91 9.55 -6.18
N TRP A 106 4.59 9.46 -7.48
CA TRP A 106 4.13 8.21 -8.08
C TRP A 106 5.27 7.22 -8.39
N ALA A 107 6.41 7.73 -8.83
CA ALA A 107 7.61 6.94 -9.15
C ALA A 107 8.39 6.47 -7.91
N SER A 108 8.08 7.02 -6.74
CA SER A 108 8.68 6.62 -5.46
C SER A 108 8.65 5.09 -5.27
N PRO A 109 9.74 4.45 -4.82
CA PRO A 109 9.80 3.01 -4.56
C PRO A 109 8.72 2.51 -3.61
N ALA A 110 8.24 3.41 -2.75
CA ALA A 110 7.24 3.19 -1.72
C ALA A 110 5.80 3.45 -2.20
N ALA A 111 5.58 3.72 -3.50
CA ALA A 111 4.27 4.01 -4.08
C ALA A 111 3.92 2.97 -5.17
N MET A 112 3.84 3.37 -6.44
CA MET A 112 3.40 2.47 -7.53
C MET A 112 4.35 1.29 -7.77
N PRO A 113 5.68 1.46 -7.78
CA PRO A 113 6.62 0.34 -7.81
C PRO A 113 6.35 -0.71 -6.73
N HIS A 114 6.12 -0.29 -5.47
CA HIS A 114 5.80 -1.23 -4.38
C HIS A 114 4.50 -2.00 -4.66
N LEU A 115 3.43 -1.30 -5.03
CA LEU A 115 2.15 -1.94 -5.34
C LEU A 115 2.23 -2.88 -6.54
N ALA A 116 3.07 -2.55 -7.53
CA ALA A 116 3.36 -3.43 -8.66
C ALA A 116 4.20 -4.65 -8.23
N ALA A 117 5.22 -4.47 -7.41
CA ALA A 117 6.05 -5.56 -6.90
C ALA A 117 5.28 -6.50 -5.98
N ASP A 118 4.34 -5.94 -5.21
CA ASP A 118 3.45 -6.71 -4.37
C ASP A 118 2.16 -7.17 -5.08
N PHE A 119 2.26 -7.39 -6.40
CA PHE A 119 1.19 -7.90 -7.25
C PHE A 119 0.52 -9.13 -6.62
N GLY A 120 -0.79 -9.09 -6.41
CA GLY A 120 -1.58 -10.16 -5.83
C GLY A 120 -2.03 -9.93 -4.39
N ARG A 121 -1.47 -8.92 -3.72
CA ARG A 121 -2.02 -8.47 -2.43
C ARG A 121 -3.13 -7.45 -2.65
N PHE A 122 -4.01 -7.35 -1.66
CA PHE A 122 -5.17 -6.47 -1.72
C PHE A 122 -4.86 -5.01 -1.36
N ASP A 123 -3.60 -4.64 -1.20
CA ASP A 123 -3.18 -3.30 -0.78
C ASP A 123 -3.61 -2.21 -1.78
N ALA A 124 -3.40 -2.46 -3.07
CA ALA A 124 -3.87 -1.57 -4.13
C ALA A 124 -5.40 -1.42 -4.12
N LEU A 125 -6.14 -2.47 -3.74
CA LEU A 125 -7.60 -2.43 -3.62
C LEU A 125 -8.02 -1.56 -2.43
N LEU A 126 -7.33 -1.64 -1.29
CA LEU A 126 -7.60 -0.76 -0.14
C LEU A 126 -7.43 0.72 -0.51
N VAL A 127 -6.34 1.04 -1.22
CA VAL A 127 -6.07 2.41 -1.70
C VAL A 127 -7.12 2.85 -2.73
N LEU A 128 -7.50 1.96 -3.66
CA LEU A 128 -8.54 2.23 -4.65
C LEU A 128 -9.90 2.51 -4.00
N LEU A 129 -10.27 1.74 -2.97
CA LEU A 129 -11.52 1.93 -2.22
C LEU A 129 -11.55 3.30 -1.53
N LEU A 130 -10.48 3.66 -0.83
CA LEU A 130 -10.34 4.99 -0.22
C LEU A 130 -10.40 6.10 -1.28
N GLY A 131 -9.70 5.92 -2.40
CA GLY A 131 -9.71 6.87 -3.51
C GLY A 131 -11.10 7.02 -4.16
N SER A 132 -11.86 5.93 -4.26
CA SER A 132 -13.24 5.94 -4.77
C SER A 132 -14.17 6.71 -3.84
N TRP A 133 -14.04 6.49 -2.52
CA TRP A 133 -14.73 7.32 -1.53
C TRP A 133 -14.38 8.81 -1.70
N ALA A 134 -13.10 9.11 -1.82
CA ALA A 134 -12.61 10.48 -1.96
C ALA A 134 -13.23 11.17 -3.20
N LEU A 135 -13.33 10.47 -4.32
CA LEU A 135 -13.99 10.95 -5.54
C LEU A 135 -15.49 11.20 -5.32
N LEU A 136 -16.21 10.22 -4.78
CA LEU A 136 -17.66 10.28 -4.59
C LEU A 136 -18.09 11.29 -3.53
N SER A 137 -17.27 11.49 -2.48
CA SER A 137 -17.52 12.47 -1.42
C SER A 137 -17.67 13.90 -1.96
N ARG A 138 -17.15 14.17 -3.17
CA ARG A 138 -17.27 15.48 -3.82
C ARG A 138 -18.71 15.93 -4.01
N ALA A 139 -19.61 14.98 -4.23
CA ALA A 139 -21.04 15.23 -4.47
C ALA A 139 -21.90 15.07 -3.21
N LEU A 140 -21.31 14.74 -2.06
CA LEU A 140 -22.03 14.43 -0.84
C LEU A 140 -21.87 15.52 0.22
N HIS A 141 -22.89 15.71 1.06
CA HIS A 141 -22.76 16.48 2.29
C HIS A 141 -21.98 15.69 3.35
N ALA A 142 -21.54 16.38 4.42
CA ALA A 142 -20.64 15.82 5.43
C ALA A 142 -21.11 14.46 6.00
N THR A 143 -22.36 14.38 6.46
CA THR A 143 -22.92 13.14 7.05
C THR A 143 -22.99 11.99 6.05
N ALA A 144 -23.46 12.23 4.82
CA ALA A 144 -23.53 11.19 3.79
C ALA A 144 -22.13 10.72 3.37
N SER A 145 -21.16 11.64 3.29
CA SER A 145 -19.77 11.29 3.02
C SER A 145 -19.15 10.47 4.16
N LEU A 146 -19.48 10.76 5.42
CA LEU A 146 -19.00 9.98 6.58
C LEU A 146 -19.63 8.58 6.60
N LEU A 147 -20.92 8.46 6.26
CA LEU A 147 -21.60 7.18 6.11
C LEU A 147 -20.96 6.35 4.99
N LEU A 148 -20.69 6.95 3.83
CA LEU A 148 -19.98 6.29 2.75
C LEU A 148 -18.57 5.86 3.18
N LEU A 149 -17.86 6.70 3.95
CA LEU A 149 -16.55 6.32 4.49
C LEU A 149 -16.66 5.11 5.41
N ALA A 150 -17.70 5.03 6.25
CA ALA A 150 -17.94 3.88 7.11
C ALA A 150 -18.15 2.61 6.28
N LEU A 151 -19.01 2.66 5.27
CA LEU A 151 -19.29 1.52 4.38
C LEU A 151 -18.03 1.06 3.64
N VAL A 152 -17.26 2.01 3.10
CA VAL A 152 -15.99 1.73 2.42
C VAL A 152 -14.96 1.16 3.41
N GLY A 153 -14.91 1.67 4.64
CA GLY A 153 -14.06 1.15 5.71
C GLY A 153 -14.42 -0.29 6.11
N CYS A 154 -15.72 -0.59 6.23
CA CYS A 154 -16.21 -1.95 6.50
C CYS A 154 -15.83 -2.92 5.37
N ALA A 155 -16.06 -2.52 4.11
CA ALA A 155 -15.65 -3.30 2.95
C ALA A 155 -14.12 -3.50 2.92
N ALA A 156 -13.35 -2.44 3.18
CA ALA A 156 -11.90 -2.50 3.23
C ALA A 156 -11.39 -3.44 4.33
N MET A 157 -12.00 -3.45 5.52
CA MET A 157 -11.65 -4.40 6.59
C MET A 157 -12.01 -5.85 6.24
N ALA A 158 -13.10 -6.07 5.50
CA ALA A 158 -13.46 -7.40 5.00
C ALA A 158 -12.53 -7.89 3.87
N VAL A 159 -11.96 -6.97 3.08
CA VAL A 159 -10.85 -7.27 2.15
C VAL A 159 -9.57 -7.57 2.92
N HIS A 160 -9.20 -6.70 3.86
CA HIS A 160 -8.01 -6.84 4.68
C HIS A 160 -8.11 -5.98 5.95
N GLU A 161 -8.04 -6.64 7.10
CA GLU A 161 -8.20 -6.08 8.43
C GLU A 161 -7.23 -4.92 8.74
N ILE A 162 -6.05 -4.87 8.11
CA ILE A 162 -5.08 -3.77 8.28
C ILE A 162 -5.63 -2.42 7.83
N ALA A 163 -6.72 -2.40 7.05
CA ALA A 163 -7.42 -1.18 6.65
C ALA A 163 -7.78 -0.29 7.85
N PHE A 164 -8.00 -0.88 9.02
CA PHE A 164 -8.24 -0.18 10.28
C PHE A 164 -7.12 0.80 10.65
N LEU A 165 -5.86 0.44 10.38
CA LEU A 165 -4.69 1.30 10.65
C LEU A 165 -4.19 2.02 9.40
N VAL A 166 -4.46 1.46 8.23
CA VAL A 166 -3.87 1.94 6.97
C VAL A 166 -4.72 3.00 6.28
N THR A 167 -6.00 2.74 6.03
CA THR A 167 -6.83 3.62 5.18
C THR A 167 -7.89 4.39 5.97
N ILE A 168 -8.45 3.80 7.03
CA ILE A 168 -9.52 4.43 7.83
C ILE A 168 -9.05 5.71 8.53
N PRO A 169 -7.89 5.76 9.23
CA PRO A 169 -7.44 6.95 9.94
C PRO A 169 -7.24 8.13 8.98
N ILE A 170 -6.61 7.87 7.82
CA ILE A 170 -6.39 8.92 6.82
C ILE A 170 -7.72 9.36 6.22
N GLY A 171 -8.63 8.44 5.85
CA GLY A 171 -9.95 8.79 5.32
C GLY A 171 -10.74 9.72 6.24
N LEU A 172 -10.72 9.46 7.55
CA LEU A 172 -11.40 10.30 8.54
C LEU A 172 -10.78 11.71 8.62
N VAL A 173 -9.46 11.82 8.54
CA VAL A 173 -8.78 13.13 8.50
C VAL A 173 -9.09 13.88 7.20
N LEU A 174 -9.10 13.20 6.04
CA LEU A 174 -9.45 13.84 4.76
C LEU A 174 -10.89 14.38 4.80
N TRP A 175 -11.81 13.62 5.41
CA TRP A 175 -13.20 14.05 5.64
C TRP A 175 -13.24 15.30 6.51
N ALA A 176 -12.53 15.28 7.64
CA ALA A 176 -12.49 16.40 8.58
C ALA A 176 -11.92 17.68 7.93
N ILE A 177 -10.86 17.57 7.14
CA ILE A 177 -10.26 18.69 6.38
C ILE A 177 -11.24 19.25 5.33
N ARG A 178 -11.99 18.37 4.64
CA ARG A 178 -12.90 18.75 3.56
C ARG A 178 -14.12 19.52 4.06
N TYR A 179 -14.69 19.07 5.18
CA TYR A 179 -15.92 19.64 5.73
C TYR A 179 -15.68 20.60 6.91
N ASP A 180 -14.42 20.92 7.19
CA ASP A 180 -14.00 21.75 8.32
C ASP A 180 -14.63 21.30 9.65
N ALA A 181 -14.64 19.98 9.86
CA ALA A 181 -15.29 19.34 11.00
C ALA A 181 -14.24 18.79 11.98
N PRO A 182 -14.53 18.77 13.29
CA PRO A 182 -13.67 18.08 14.25
C PRO A 182 -13.70 16.57 14.03
N VAL A 183 -12.54 15.93 14.07
CA VAL A 183 -12.41 14.46 13.97
C VAL A 183 -13.11 13.76 15.13
N ILE A 184 -13.03 14.34 16.34
CA ILE A 184 -13.66 13.81 17.55
C ILE A 184 -14.87 14.69 17.88
N SER A 185 -16.08 14.13 17.69
CA SER A 185 -17.34 14.80 18.03
C SER A 185 -18.47 13.79 18.19
N LEU A 186 -19.61 14.22 18.72
CA LEU A 186 -20.83 13.39 18.76
C LEU A 186 -21.29 12.94 17.37
N ARG A 187 -20.92 13.67 16.30
CA ARG A 187 -21.26 13.30 14.91
C ARG A 187 -20.38 12.17 14.37
N THR A 188 -19.13 12.08 14.83
CA THR A 188 -18.17 11.03 14.41
C THR A 188 -18.18 9.83 15.35
N LEU A 189 -18.82 9.93 16.51
CA LEU A 189 -18.96 8.81 17.46
C LEU A 189 -19.66 7.58 16.84
N PRO A 190 -20.80 7.69 16.12
CA PRO A 190 -21.42 6.53 15.48
C PRO A 190 -20.50 5.86 14.45
N PHE A 191 -19.72 6.66 13.70
CA PHE A 191 -18.71 6.13 12.79
C PHE A 191 -17.67 5.29 13.53
N GLY A 192 -17.13 5.82 14.65
CA GLY A 192 -16.16 5.10 15.48
C GLY A 192 -16.72 3.79 16.03
N ILE A 193 -17.97 3.80 16.52
CA ILE A 193 -18.66 2.61 17.05
C ILE A 193 -18.81 1.55 15.95
N VAL A 194 -19.28 1.94 14.75
CA VAL A 194 -19.47 1.00 13.64
C VAL A 194 -18.15 0.39 13.21
N ILE A 195 -17.10 1.20 13.00
CA ILE A 195 -15.79 0.70 12.59
C ILE A 195 -15.20 -0.22 13.65
N ALA A 196 -15.24 0.16 14.93
CA ALA A 196 -14.74 -0.68 16.02
C ALA A 196 -15.53 -1.99 16.14
N GLY A 197 -16.85 -1.95 16.00
CA GLY A 197 -17.71 -3.14 16.03
C GLY A 197 -17.42 -4.10 14.87
N VAL A 198 -17.26 -3.58 13.65
CA VAL A 198 -16.89 -4.42 12.48
C VAL A 198 -15.48 -4.97 12.63
N PHE A 199 -14.52 -4.17 13.11
CA PHE A 199 -13.18 -4.66 13.39
C PHE A 199 -13.21 -5.80 14.42
N ALA A 200 -13.94 -5.64 15.52
CA ALA A 200 -14.12 -6.68 16.54
C ALA A 200 -14.77 -7.95 15.97
N LEU A 201 -15.76 -7.80 15.07
CA LEU A 201 -16.40 -8.93 14.40
C LEU A 201 -15.44 -9.66 13.45
N VAL A 202 -14.74 -8.93 12.58
CA VAL A 202 -13.67 -9.46 11.70
C VAL A 202 -12.60 -10.17 12.53
N TRP A 203 -12.23 -9.58 13.66
CA TRP A 203 -11.18 -10.10 14.51
C TRP A 203 -11.57 -11.41 15.19
N THR A 204 -12.77 -11.45 15.77
CA THR A 204 -13.25 -12.53 16.65
C THR A 204 -13.81 -13.71 15.86
N PHE A 205 -14.59 -13.44 14.82
CA PHE A 205 -15.28 -14.48 14.06
C PHE A 205 -14.63 -14.78 12.72
N GLY A 206 -13.65 -13.99 12.31
CA GLY A 206 -12.94 -14.17 11.05
C GLY A 206 -11.85 -15.26 11.07
N GLY A 207 -11.80 -16.08 12.12
CA GLY A 207 -10.91 -17.23 12.22
C GLY A 207 -11.35 -18.37 11.30
N ALA A 208 -10.40 -19.23 10.94
CA ALA A 208 -10.68 -20.49 10.26
C ALA A 208 -10.95 -21.56 11.32
N ASP A 209 -12.13 -21.53 11.95
CA ASP A 209 -12.48 -22.46 13.03
C ASP A 209 -12.95 -23.81 12.46
N ILE A 210 -13.44 -23.82 11.22
CA ILE A 210 -13.89 -25.03 10.52
C ILE A 210 -12.77 -25.62 9.65
N LEU A 211 -11.98 -24.78 8.96
CA LEU A 211 -10.83 -25.25 8.19
C LEU A 211 -9.66 -25.54 9.12
N THR A 212 -9.33 -26.82 9.32
CA THR A 212 -8.16 -27.21 10.11
C THR A 212 -6.87 -26.76 9.43
N ARG A 213 -5.83 -26.55 10.25
CA ARG A 213 -4.50 -26.17 9.77
C ARG A 213 -3.97 -27.22 8.77
N GLU A 214 -4.29 -28.49 9.03
CA GLU A 214 -4.00 -29.64 8.20
C GLU A 214 -4.71 -29.59 6.85
N GLU A 215 -6.02 -29.29 6.81
CA GLU A 215 -6.78 -29.18 5.55
C GLU A 215 -6.27 -28.06 4.65
N VAL A 216 -5.92 -26.92 5.24
CA VAL A 216 -5.29 -25.81 4.50
C VAL A 216 -3.89 -26.22 4.00
N ALA A 217 -3.10 -26.90 4.83
CA ALA A 217 -1.78 -27.38 4.43
C ALA A 217 -1.85 -28.41 3.28
N VAL A 218 -2.80 -29.35 3.33
CA VAL A 218 -3.05 -30.33 2.27
C VAL A 218 -3.49 -29.63 0.98
N THR A 219 -4.44 -28.70 1.07
CA THR A 219 -4.91 -27.93 -0.10
C THR A 219 -3.78 -27.16 -0.78
N ILE A 220 -2.87 -26.56 0.01
CA ILE A 220 -1.71 -25.85 -0.53
C ILE A 220 -0.69 -26.85 -1.11
N SER A 221 -0.41 -27.95 -0.41
CA SER A 221 0.52 -28.99 -0.85
C SER A 221 0.07 -29.65 -2.15
N ASP A 222 -1.22 -29.94 -2.31
CA ASP A 222 -1.78 -30.56 -3.51
C ASP A 222 -1.73 -29.63 -4.74
N ARG A 223 -1.74 -28.31 -4.52
CA ARG A 223 -1.75 -27.29 -5.58
C ARG A 223 -0.37 -26.72 -5.91
N PHE A 224 0.53 -26.67 -4.93
CA PHE A 224 1.80 -25.95 -5.03
C PHE A 224 3.03 -26.77 -4.57
N GLY A 225 2.83 -27.97 -4.01
CA GLY A 225 3.90 -28.85 -3.50
C GLY A 225 4.15 -28.69 -1.98
N ALA A 226 4.62 -29.76 -1.34
CA ALA A 226 4.75 -29.87 0.12
C ALA A 226 5.89 -29.04 0.75
N ASP A 227 6.90 -28.64 -0.04
CA ASP A 227 8.14 -28.01 0.46
C ASP A 227 8.15 -26.47 0.37
N ASP A 228 7.01 -25.83 0.10
CA ASP A 228 6.98 -24.39 -0.05
C ASP A 228 7.03 -23.68 1.33
N TYR A 229 8.12 -22.95 1.59
CA TYR A 229 8.28 -22.04 2.74
C TYR A 229 7.08 -21.09 2.91
N SER A 230 6.38 -20.78 1.82
CA SER A 230 5.15 -20.01 1.81
C SER A 230 4.08 -20.64 2.71
N ILE A 231 3.99 -21.96 2.83
CA ILE A 231 2.99 -22.67 3.65
C ILE A 231 3.10 -22.26 5.11
N ALA A 232 4.30 -22.24 5.69
CA ALA A 232 4.49 -21.88 7.09
C ALA A 232 4.08 -20.42 7.37
N LEU A 233 4.39 -19.50 6.45
CA LEU A 233 4.01 -18.09 6.58
C LEU A 233 2.49 -17.90 6.43
N ILE A 234 1.87 -18.62 5.49
CA ILE A 234 0.41 -18.65 5.31
C ILE A 234 -0.29 -19.11 6.59
N LEU A 235 0.16 -20.24 7.14
CA LEU A 235 -0.45 -20.83 8.32
C LEU A 235 -0.26 -19.94 9.55
N LEU A 236 0.88 -19.25 9.67
CA LEU A 236 1.09 -18.25 10.71
C LEU A 236 0.13 -17.06 10.56
N VAL A 237 -0.11 -16.57 9.34
CA VAL A 237 -1.01 -15.43 9.09
C VAL A 237 -2.48 -15.79 9.29
N LEU A 238 -2.89 -17.00 8.91
CA LEU A 238 -4.29 -17.44 9.01
C LEU A 238 -4.67 -17.93 10.41
N PHE A 239 -3.75 -18.62 11.10
CA PHE A 239 -4.04 -19.30 12.37
C PHE A 239 -3.23 -18.76 13.55
N GLY A 240 -2.24 -17.90 13.32
CA GLY A 240 -1.41 -17.34 14.39
C GLY A 240 -2.16 -16.29 15.21
N ASP A 241 -1.96 -16.31 16.52
CA ASP A 241 -2.49 -15.29 17.42
C ASP A 241 -1.62 -14.01 17.41
N ILE A 242 -2.09 -12.94 18.08
CA ILE A 242 -1.29 -11.71 18.21
C ILE A 242 0.02 -12.00 18.94
N SER A 243 0.01 -12.87 19.95
CA SER A 243 1.18 -13.13 20.78
C SER A 243 2.31 -13.75 19.95
N GLN A 244 2.00 -14.73 19.09
CA GLN A 244 2.94 -15.35 18.17
C GLN A 244 3.45 -14.35 17.13
N ASN A 245 2.59 -13.49 16.59
CA ASN A 245 2.99 -12.45 15.64
C ASN A 245 3.95 -11.43 16.27
N VAL A 246 3.71 -11.05 17.53
CA VAL A 246 4.59 -10.16 18.30
C VAL A 246 5.91 -10.82 18.61
N VAL A 247 5.90 -12.05 19.11
CA VAL A 247 7.12 -12.81 19.40
C VAL A 247 7.93 -13.01 18.12
N TYR A 248 7.29 -13.42 17.03
CA TYR A 248 7.94 -13.58 15.73
C TYR A 248 8.59 -12.27 15.27
N SER A 249 7.87 -11.15 15.32
CA SER A 249 8.38 -9.84 14.92
C SER A 249 9.57 -9.40 15.79
N ALA A 250 9.47 -9.58 17.12
CA ALA A 250 10.53 -9.23 18.05
C ALA A 250 11.82 -10.03 17.81
N LEU A 251 11.70 -11.33 17.51
CA LEU A 251 12.85 -12.19 17.20
C LEU A 251 13.57 -11.76 15.92
N GLN A 252 12.87 -11.15 14.97
CA GLN A 252 13.48 -10.66 13.73
C GLN A 252 14.21 -9.33 13.92
N VAL A 253 13.73 -8.44 14.80
CA VAL A 253 14.36 -7.13 15.09
C VAL A 253 15.75 -7.29 15.72
N GLY A 254 16.01 -8.38 16.43
CA GLY A 254 17.31 -8.67 17.05
C GLY A 254 18.46 -8.97 16.07
N ARG A 255 18.23 -8.94 14.76
CA ARG A 255 19.22 -9.26 13.72
C ARG A 255 19.86 -7.99 13.15
N LEU A 256 21.14 -8.07 12.76
CA LEU A 256 21.86 -6.94 12.14
C LEU A 256 21.39 -6.62 10.71
N ALA A 257 20.89 -7.62 9.98
CA ALA A 257 20.45 -7.45 8.59
C ALA A 257 19.30 -6.42 8.44
N PRO A 258 18.20 -6.50 9.23
CA PRO A 258 17.15 -5.47 9.20
C PRO A 258 17.65 -4.04 9.46
N LEU A 259 18.61 -3.85 10.35
CA LEU A 259 19.17 -2.52 10.62
C LEU A 259 19.85 -1.94 9.36
N ARG A 260 20.68 -2.75 8.68
CA ARG A 260 21.34 -2.35 7.43
C ARG A 260 20.31 -1.96 6.36
N GLU A 261 19.27 -2.77 6.18
CA GLU A 261 18.22 -2.50 5.19
C GLU A 261 17.45 -1.21 5.51
N HIS A 262 17.16 -0.93 6.80
CA HIS A 262 16.53 0.34 7.19
C HIS A 262 17.46 1.55 6.94
N LEU A 263 18.77 1.40 7.14
CA LEU A 263 19.74 2.45 6.79
C LEU A 263 19.79 2.69 5.28
N GLU A 264 19.83 1.63 4.47
CA GLU A 264 19.78 1.72 3.00
C GLU A 264 18.49 2.41 2.55
N TYR A 265 17.35 2.04 3.13
CA TYR A 265 16.07 2.72 2.94
C TYR A 265 16.15 4.21 3.25
N VAL A 266 16.66 4.60 4.43
CA VAL A 266 16.77 6.01 4.82
C VAL A 266 17.67 6.80 3.87
N VAL A 267 18.80 6.23 3.45
CA VAL A 267 19.74 6.88 2.53
C VAL A 267 19.10 7.11 1.17
N ILE A 268 18.53 6.06 0.56
CA ILE A 268 17.92 6.13 -0.77
C ILE A 268 16.67 7.03 -0.77
N MET A 269 15.85 6.97 0.27
CA MET A 269 14.59 7.71 0.37
C MET A 269 14.75 9.13 0.95
N SER A 270 15.95 9.52 1.37
CA SER A 270 16.23 10.82 1.98
C SER A 270 15.72 12.01 1.15
N GLY A 271 15.93 11.97 -0.18
CA GLY A 271 15.42 13.00 -1.09
C GLY A 271 13.89 13.12 -1.08
N VAL A 272 13.20 11.98 -1.00
CA VAL A 272 11.73 11.94 -0.85
C VAL A 272 11.31 12.45 0.51
N PHE A 273 12.00 12.09 1.60
CA PHE A 273 11.65 12.60 2.92
C PHE A 273 11.77 14.11 3.01
N VAL A 274 12.80 14.69 2.38
CA VAL A 274 12.94 16.15 2.27
C VAL A 274 11.78 16.76 1.48
N LEU A 275 11.41 16.16 0.34
CA LEU A 275 10.28 16.64 -0.46
C LEU A 275 8.96 16.54 0.30
N LEU A 276 8.64 15.38 0.86
CA LEU A 276 7.41 15.14 1.61
C LEU A 276 7.35 16.02 2.87
N GLY A 277 8.45 16.13 3.61
CA GLY A 277 8.55 16.98 4.78
C GLY A 277 8.32 18.46 4.45
N ALA A 278 8.88 18.95 3.34
CA ALA A 278 8.64 20.32 2.89
C ALA A 278 7.16 20.57 2.56
N ILE A 279 6.49 19.62 1.88
CA ILE A 279 5.06 19.71 1.58
C ILE A 279 4.23 19.63 2.88
N ALA A 280 4.56 18.70 3.78
CA ALA A 280 3.89 18.53 5.07
C ALA A 280 3.95 19.80 5.92
N VAL A 281 5.11 20.48 5.98
CA VAL A 281 5.25 21.76 6.71
C VAL A 281 4.35 22.84 6.11
N ILE A 282 4.24 22.92 4.78
CA ILE A 282 3.36 23.89 4.12
C ILE A 282 1.90 23.61 4.48
N ILE A 283 1.47 22.35 4.39
CA ILE A 283 0.11 21.93 4.74
C ILE A 283 -0.18 22.17 6.23
N ALA A 284 0.76 21.84 7.12
CA ALA A 284 0.60 22.06 8.55
C ALA A 284 0.41 23.54 8.89
N ARG A 285 1.10 24.44 8.15
CA ARG A 285 0.93 25.89 8.31
C ARG A 285 -0.37 26.41 7.71
N SER A 286 -0.85 25.84 6.61
CA SER A 286 -2.14 26.25 6.03
C SER A 286 -3.34 25.66 6.77
N ARG A 287 -3.16 24.54 7.48
CA ARG A 287 -4.22 23.82 8.21
C ARG A 287 -3.76 23.41 9.63
N PRO A 288 -3.42 24.37 10.51
CA PRO A 288 -2.84 24.06 11.83
C PRO A 288 -3.75 23.19 12.71
N GLY A 289 -5.07 23.38 12.63
CA GLY A 289 -6.05 22.60 13.40
C GLY A 289 -6.07 21.10 13.06
N TYR A 290 -5.57 20.71 11.88
CA TYR A 290 -5.59 19.33 11.39
C TYR A 290 -4.20 18.69 11.32
N ALA A 291 -3.13 19.48 11.46
CA ALA A 291 -1.76 19.07 11.17
C ALA A 291 -1.33 17.83 11.97
N TRP A 292 -1.58 17.83 13.28
CA TRP A 292 -1.19 16.72 14.16
C TRP A 292 -1.97 15.44 13.84
N MET A 293 -3.29 15.55 13.59
CA MET A 293 -4.13 14.40 13.22
C MET A 293 -3.72 13.82 11.89
N ALA A 294 -3.41 14.68 10.91
CA ALA A 294 -2.91 14.26 9.61
C ALA A 294 -1.56 13.53 9.71
N GLY A 295 -0.65 14.03 10.55
CA GLY A 295 0.61 13.36 10.86
C GLY A 295 0.39 11.96 11.46
N LEU A 296 -0.43 11.86 12.51
CA LEU A 296 -0.75 10.58 13.14
C LEU A 296 -1.44 9.60 12.19
N ALA A 297 -2.39 10.07 11.38
CA ALA A 297 -3.09 9.22 10.41
C ALA A 297 -2.15 8.71 9.30
N CYS A 298 -1.18 9.51 8.87
CA CYS A 298 -0.16 9.05 7.93
C CYS A 298 0.79 8.03 8.57
N LEU A 299 1.12 8.19 9.85
CA LEU A 299 2.03 7.30 10.58
C LEU A 299 1.36 6.07 11.19
N ALA A 300 0.03 6.01 11.22
CA ALA A 300 -0.75 4.90 11.77
C ALA A 300 -0.34 3.50 11.26
N PRO A 301 0.04 3.29 9.98
CA PRO A 301 0.56 2.00 9.52
C PRO A 301 1.76 1.48 10.32
N LEU A 302 2.57 2.35 10.92
CA LEU A 302 3.73 1.95 11.71
C LEU A 302 3.34 1.22 13.00
N ALA A 303 2.09 1.35 13.46
CA ALA A 303 1.58 0.55 14.58
C ALA A 303 1.51 -0.96 14.25
N LEU A 304 1.64 -1.35 12.98
CA LEU A 304 1.73 -2.74 12.55
C LEU A 304 3.14 -3.34 12.67
N TYR A 305 4.17 -2.54 12.95
CA TYR A 305 5.55 -3.04 13.12
C TYR A 305 5.67 -4.15 14.15
N PRO A 306 5.04 -4.06 15.34
CA PRO A 306 5.08 -5.13 16.32
C PRO A 306 4.28 -6.36 15.91
N LEU A 307 3.37 -6.24 14.93
CA LEU A 307 2.40 -7.28 14.57
C LEU A 307 2.77 -8.01 13.27
N GLY A 308 3.72 -7.49 12.49
CA GLY A 308 4.07 -8.09 11.21
C GLY A 308 5.47 -7.71 10.77
N TYR A 309 6.18 -8.72 10.25
CA TYR A 309 7.54 -8.61 9.74
C TYR A 309 7.66 -7.86 8.39
N ASP A 310 6.54 -7.47 7.78
CA ASP A 310 6.45 -6.71 6.52
C ASP A 310 6.83 -5.21 6.71
N HIS A 311 7.98 -4.89 7.31
CA HIS A 311 8.34 -3.53 7.73
C HIS A 311 8.27 -2.49 6.58
N PHE A 312 8.83 -2.83 5.41
CA PHE A 312 8.86 -1.91 4.28
C PHE A 312 7.50 -1.70 3.61
N ARG A 313 6.57 -2.67 3.76
CA ARG A 313 5.16 -2.52 3.38
C ARG A 313 4.48 -1.44 4.23
N TRP A 314 4.74 -1.44 5.54
CA TRP A 314 4.21 -0.42 6.45
C TRP A 314 4.78 0.97 6.14
N HIS A 315 6.07 1.07 5.83
CA HIS A 315 6.67 2.29 5.31
C HIS A 315 6.05 2.76 3.98
N SER A 316 5.76 1.83 3.06
CA SER A 316 5.04 2.14 1.83
C SER A 316 3.66 2.75 2.11
N PHE A 317 2.90 2.19 3.04
CA PHE A 317 1.61 2.77 3.42
C PHE A 317 1.72 4.16 4.05
N VAL A 318 2.76 4.44 4.84
CA VAL A 318 3.01 5.82 5.31
C VAL A 318 3.19 6.77 4.13
N HIS A 319 4.03 6.39 3.15
CA HIS A 319 4.28 7.19 1.96
C HIS A 319 3.01 7.40 1.12
N ILE A 320 2.24 6.33 0.92
CA ILE A 320 0.96 6.37 0.19
C ILE A 320 -0.02 7.29 0.92
N ASN A 321 -0.17 7.19 2.23
CA ASN A 321 -1.05 8.06 3.01
C ASN A 321 -0.65 9.53 2.92
N MET A 322 0.65 9.84 3.01
CA MET A 322 1.15 11.20 2.78
C MET A 322 0.83 11.69 1.36
N THR A 323 1.02 10.84 0.36
CA THR A 323 0.72 11.16 -1.04
C THR A 323 -0.77 11.48 -1.22
N ILE A 324 -1.66 10.64 -0.69
CA ILE A 324 -3.12 10.87 -0.74
C ILE A 324 -3.49 12.18 -0.04
N LEU A 325 -2.94 12.43 1.16
CA LEU A 325 -3.16 13.69 1.88
C LEU A 325 -2.75 14.90 1.04
N PHE A 326 -1.58 14.83 0.40
CA PHE A 326 -1.04 15.93 -0.38
C PHE A 326 -1.88 16.21 -1.62
N LEU A 327 -2.24 15.16 -2.36
CA LEU A 327 -3.15 15.29 -3.50
C LEU A 327 -4.50 15.88 -3.07
N TRP A 328 -5.04 15.39 -1.96
CA TRP A 328 -6.32 15.87 -1.42
C TRP A 328 -6.29 17.35 -1.08
N VAL A 329 -5.28 17.80 -0.34
CA VAL A 329 -5.15 19.22 0.04
C VAL A 329 -4.88 20.08 -1.20
N MET A 330 -3.98 19.66 -2.10
CA MET A 330 -3.68 20.42 -3.32
C MET A 330 -4.89 20.55 -4.26
N LEU A 331 -5.76 19.54 -4.30
CA LEU A 331 -7.00 19.58 -5.07
C LEU A 331 -8.02 20.59 -4.52
N HIS A 332 -8.04 20.83 -3.20
CA HIS A 332 -9.05 21.64 -2.53
C HIS A 332 -8.54 23.01 -2.06
N ASP A 333 -7.22 23.24 -2.05
CA ASP A 333 -6.60 24.49 -1.63
C ASP A 333 -5.55 24.98 -2.66
N PRO A 334 -5.97 25.80 -3.64
CA PRO A 334 -5.07 26.38 -4.64
C PRO A 334 -3.96 27.26 -4.05
N GLY A 335 -4.15 27.80 -2.84
CA GLY A 335 -3.15 28.60 -2.13
C GLY A 335 -2.00 27.72 -1.65
N THR A 336 -2.32 26.60 -1.01
CA THR A 336 -1.33 25.57 -0.65
C THR A 336 -0.58 25.05 -1.88
N THR A 337 -1.29 24.75 -2.97
CA THR A 337 -0.68 24.31 -4.24
C THR A 337 0.34 25.33 -4.76
N LYS A 338 0.01 26.63 -4.74
CA LYS A 338 0.94 27.70 -5.14
C LYS A 338 2.16 27.77 -4.23
N ALA A 339 1.98 27.62 -2.92
CA ALA A 339 3.08 27.65 -1.96
C ALA A 339 4.06 26.48 -2.18
N VAL A 340 3.53 25.28 -2.45
CA VAL A 340 4.34 24.09 -2.76
C VAL A 340 5.15 24.29 -4.04
N ILE A 341 4.52 24.76 -5.12
CA ILE A 341 5.21 25.09 -6.38
C ILE A 341 6.35 26.07 -6.11
N THR A 342 6.06 27.17 -5.43
CA THR A 342 7.05 28.24 -5.16
C THR A 342 8.25 27.70 -4.39
N ARG A 343 8.00 26.86 -3.38
CA ARG A 343 9.07 26.27 -2.55
C ARG A 343 9.94 25.27 -3.31
N CYS A 344 9.35 24.55 -4.26
CA CYS A 344 10.01 23.46 -4.98
C CYS A 344 10.60 23.87 -6.33
N ARG A 345 10.25 25.05 -6.86
CA ARG A 345 10.65 25.50 -8.20
C ARG A 345 12.16 25.47 -8.43
N ALA A 346 12.93 26.00 -7.48
CA ALA A 346 14.40 25.99 -7.56
C ALA A 346 15.02 24.57 -7.50
N ARG A 347 14.24 23.56 -7.10
CA ARG A 347 14.67 22.16 -6.95
C ARG A 347 14.07 21.25 -8.03
N GLN A 348 13.41 21.80 -9.04
CA GLN A 348 12.71 21.01 -10.06
C GLN A 348 13.61 19.96 -10.72
N ALA A 349 14.83 20.33 -11.12
CA ALA A 349 15.79 19.39 -11.71
C ALA A 349 16.15 18.24 -10.76
N GLY A 350 16.34 18.54 -9.46
CA GLY A 350 16.58 17.54 -8.44
C GLY A 350 15.39 16.60 -8.22
N ILE A 351 14.16 17.11 -8.30
CA ILE A 351 12.93 16.29 -8.21
C ILE A 351 12.82 15.35 -9.42
N VAL A 352 13.14 15.84 -10.62
CA VAL A 352 13.18 14.98 -11.82
C VAL A 352 14.27 13.91 -11.71
N GLY A 353 15.47 14.29 -11.26
CA GLY A 353 16.56 13.35 -11.02
C GLY A 353 16.20 12.27 -9.99
N LEU A 354 15.45 12.66 -8.95
CA LEU A 354 14.93 11.75 -7.93
C LEU A 354 13.95 10.71 -8.52
N SER A 355 13.02 11.13 -9.39
CA SER A 355 12.11 10.22 -10.09
C SER A 355 12.87 9.19 -10.95
N LEU A 356 13.91 9.62 -11.66
CA LEU A 356 14.74 8.74 -12.48
C LEU A 356 15.55 7.76 -11.61
N LEU A 357 16.13 8.25 -10.51
CA LEU A 357 16.83 7.40 -9.54
C LEU A 357 15.91 6.29 -9.03
N PHE A 358 14.67 6.60 -8.68
CA PHE A 358 13.73 5.62 -8.13
C PHE A 358 13.29 4.57 -9.13
N LEU A 359 13.05 4.94 -10.38
CA LEU A 359 12.83 3.96 -11.45
C LEU A 359 14.04 3.04 -11.62
N GLY A 360 15.25 3.55 -11.40
CA GLY A 360 16.49 2.78 -11.46
C GLY A 360 16.70 1.84 -10.28
N VAL A 361 16.43 2.30 -9.06
CA VAL A 361 16.58 1.53 -7.81
C VAL A 361 15.51 0.44 -7.69
N GLY A 362 14.29 0.72 -8.13
CA GLY A 362 13.19 -0.22 -8.06
C GLY A 362 12.38 -0.16 -6.75
N PRO A 363 11.48 -1.12 -6.53
CA PRO A 363 10.47 -1.09 -5.47
C PRO A 363 11.04 -1.36 -4.08
N LEU A 364 10.32 -0.94 -3.05
CA LEU A 364 10.50 -1.52 -1.72
C LEU A 364 9.99 -2.95 -1.70
N GLY A 365 10.82 -3.89 -1.26
CA GLY A 365 10.41 -5.26 -0.99
C GLY A 365 9.49 -5.34 0.23
N VAL A 366 8.95 -6.53 0.50
CA VAL A 366 8.15 -6.78 1.71
C VAL A 366 9.04 -6.90 2.95
N PHE A 367 10.17 -7.63 2.79
CA PHE A 367 11.10 -7.94 3.88
C PHE A 367 12.46 -7.27 3.75
N THR A 368 12.89 -6.92 2.52
CA THR A 368 14.19 -6.32 2.24
C THR A 368 14.04 -4.92 1.63
N ALA A 369 14.97 -4.02 1.97
CA ALA A 369 15.04 -2.70 1.35
C ALA A 369 15.66 -2.82 -0.05
N PHE A 370 14.81 -2.79 -1.07
CA PHE A 370 15.18 -2.87 -2.49
C PHE A 370 15.86 -4.20 -2.87
N ASP A 371 15.56 -4.75 -4.04
CA ASP A 371 16.33 -5.86 -4.59
C ASP A 371 17.38 -5.29 -5.55
N LEU A 372 18.41 -4.64 -4.98
CA LEU A 372 19.43 -3.92 -5.76
C LEU A 372 20.16 -4.85 -6.75
N GLU A 373 20.31 -6.13 -6.45
CA GLU A 373 20.94 -7.09 -7.35
C GLU A 373 20.11 -7.36 -8.61
N ARG A 374 18.78 -7.23 -8.51
CA ARG A 374 17.85 -7.35 -9.63
C ARG A 374 17.35 -6.02 -10.18
N ALA A 375 17.84 -4.91 -9.63
CA ALA A 375 17.46 -3.58 -10.09
C ALA A 375 17.87 -3.38 -11.56
N PRO A 376 16.98 -2.87 -12.44
CA PRO A 376 17.24 -2.73 -13.87
C PRO A 376 18.54 -1.99 -14.20
N LEU A 377 18.91 -1.01 -13.36
CA LEU A 377 20.12 -0.20 -13.57
C LEU A 377 21.41 -0.99 -13.27
N ILE A 378 21.34 -1.96 -12.35
CA ILE A 378 22.47 -2.79 -11.92
C ILE A 378 22.61 -4.01 -12.85
N THR A 379 21.50 -4.58 -13.32
CA THR A 379 21.52 -5.68 -14.31
C THR A 379 22.05 -5.24 -15.68
N LEU A 380 21.92 -3.96 -16.05
CA LEU A 380 22.57 -3.40 -17.24
C LEU A 380 24.09 -3.23 -17.08
N LEU A 381 24.58 -3.06 -15.84
CA LEU A 381 26.00 -2.85 -15.53
C LEU A 381 26.74 -4.16 -15.20
N ARG A 382 26.01 -5.24 -14.90
CA ARG A 382 26.57 -6.59 -14.76
C ARG A 382 26.26 -7.39 -16.03
N PRO A 383 27.27 -7.71 -16.86
CA PRO A 383 27.10 -8.73 -17.90
C PRO A 383 26.58 -10.00 -17.23
N SER A 384 25.63 -10.67 -17.88
CA SER A 384 25.03 -11.93 -17.42
C SER A 384 26.12 -12.97 -17.18
N ALA A 385 26.64 -13.01 -15.96
CA ALA A 385 27.39 -14.15 -15.49
C ALA A 385 26.35 -15.22 -15.15
N GLU A 386 26.15 -16.15 -16.08
CA GLU A 386 25.73 -17.51 -15.76
C GLU A 386 26.68 -18.03 -14.67
N THR A 387 26.36 -17.83 -13.39
CA THR A 387 26.86 -18.58 -12.23
C THR A 387 26.50 -17.83 -10.95
N SER A 388 25.38 -18.19 -10.32
CA SER A 388 25.20 -18.03 -8.87
C SER A 388 24.12 -19.00 -8.36
N ASP A 389 24.27 -20.28 -8.68
CA ASP A 389 23.68 -21.38 -7.90
C ASP A 389 24.31 -21.52 -6.50
N ALA A 390 25.14 -20.55 -6.07
CA ALA A 390 25.92 -20.62 -4.84
C ALA A 390 25.37 -19.80 -3.65
N PHE A 391 24.31 -18.99 -3.82
CA PHE A 391 23.76 -18.15 -2.73
C PHE A 391 22.40 -18.58 -2.18
N SER A 392 21.86 -19.74 -2.62
CA SER A 392 20.65 -20.34 -2.04
C SER A 392 20.91 -21.08 -0.72
N GLY A 393 22.18 -21.24 -0.31
CA GLY A 393 22.57 -22.00 0.89
C GLY A 393 22.46 -21.27 2.23
N ALA A 394 22.15 -19.97 2.26
CA ALA A 394 22.18 -19.16 3.49
C ALA A 394 20.84 -18.48 3.83
N ARG A 395 19.71 -19.00 3.32
CA ARG A 395 18.43 -18.77 4.01
C ARG A 395 18.41 -19.73 5.17
N ASP A 396 18.78 -19.23 6.35
CA ASP A 396 18.60 -19.92 7.63
C ASP A 396 17.25 -20.62 7.62
N LYS A 397 17.27 -21.96 7.56
CA LYS A 397 16.10 -22.75 7.95
C LYS A 397 15.72 -22.25 9.33
N PRO A 398 14.47 -21.82 9.57
CA PRO A 398 14.07 -21.47 10.92
C PRO A 398 14.42 -22.64 11.84
N SER A 399 14.99 -22.30 12.99
CA SER A 399 15.31 -23.28 14.03
C SER A 399 14.10 -24.17 14.27
N ALA A 400 14.34 -25.42 14.69
CA ALA A 400 13.33 -26.45 14.94
C ALA A 400 12.20 -26.05 15.92
N ALA A 401 12.20 -24.81 16.43
CA ALA A 401 11.20 -24.23 17.31
C ALA A 401 9.78 -24.09 16.71
N PHE A 402 9.61 -24.20 15.39
CA PHE A 402 8.28 -24.19 14.74
C PHE A 402 7.82 -25.57 14.24
N ARG A 403 8.50 -26.66 14.64
CA ARG A 403 8.12 -28.06 14.33
C ARG A 403 7.55 -28.80 15.54
N GLN A 404 6.70 -28.16 16.34
CA GLN A 404 5.88 -28.91 17.29
C GLN A 404 4.40 -28.63 17.06
N PRO A 405 3.55 -29.68 17.12
CA PRO A 405 2.15 -29.63 16.73
C PRO A 405 1.32 -28.67 17.56
#